data_AF-A0A919GVQ2-F1
#
_entry.id   AF-A0A919GVQ2-F1
#
_cell.length_a   1.000
_cell.length_b   1.000
_cell.length_c   1.000
_cell.angle_alpha   90.00
_cell.angle_beta   90.00
_cell.angle_gamma   90.00
#
_symmetry.space_group_name_H-M   'P 1'
#
loop_
_entity.id
_entity.type
_entity.pdbx_description
1 polymer ?
#
loop_
_entity_poly.entity_id
_entity_poly.type
_entity_poly.pdbx_seq_one_letter_code
_entity_poly.pdbx_strand_id
1 'polypeptide(L)'
;MPTHEPTDFREHETAVRAGDAYSVVRSEDGRWYTVTGPCPTCRATVVFRVAYGVLGPPKRRRGGRRNRPEPLTGSIPVYCQCGYPHAERPPESPDSGCGALWDVSVPTPEQGATS
;
A
#
# COMPACT_ATOMS: atom_id res chain seq x y z
N MET A 1 22.03 1.68 0.71
CA MET A 1 21.45 3.02 0.50
C MET A 1 20.07 2.80 -0.11
N PRO A 2 18.97 3.34 0.42
CA PRO A 2 17.72 3.32 -0.32
C PRO A 2 17.96 4.07 -1.64
N THR A 3 17.77 3.38 -2.76
CA THR A 3 17.96 3.97 -4.09
C THR A 3 16.77 4.85 -4.39
N HIS A 4 16.87 6.15 -4.09
CA HIS A 4 15.93 7.15 -4.57
C HIS A 4 16.51 7.82 -5.81
N GLU A 5 15.78 7.76 -6.92
CA GLU A 5 16.10 8.43 -8.17
C GLU A 5 15.40 9.80 -8.20
N PRO A 6 16.16 10.91 -8.32
CA PRO A 6 15.57 12.23 -8.49
C PRO A 6 14.61 12.25 -9.67
N THR A 7 13.36 12.65 -9.43
CA THR A 7 12.30 12.73 -10.44
C THR A 7 11.43 13.94 -10.11
N ASP A 8 10.83 14.57 -11.11
CA ASP A 8 9.88 15.66 -10.91
C ASP A 8 8.56 15.14 -10.32
N PHE A 9 7.85 16.00 -9.59
CA PHE A 9 6.51 15.66 -9.12
C PHE A 9 5.56 15.59 -10.32
N ARG A 10 4.86 14.46 -10.47
CA ARG A 10 3.76 14.34 -11.42
C ARG A 10 2.77 13.29 -10.94
N GLU A 11 1.51 13.65 -10.81
CA GLU A 11 0.46 12.66 -10.61
C GLU A 11 0.25 11.84 -11.89
N HIS A 12 0.46 10.53 -11.78
CA HIS A 12 0.26 9.60 -12.88
C HIS A 12 0.06 8.17 -12.39
N GLU A 13 -0.77 7.43 -13.11
CA GLU A 13 -0.85 5.98 -12.97
C GLU A 13 0.36 5.32 -13.64
N THR A 14 0.87 4.28 -13.00
CA THR A 14 1.96 3.44 -13.50
C THR A 14 1.74 1.99 -13.07
N ALA A 15 2.55 1.09 -13.61
CA ALA A 15 2.52 -0.33 -13.29
C ALA A 15 3.76 -0.75 -12.51
N VAL A 16 3.64 -1.85 -11.77
CA VAL A 16 4.78 -2.55 -11.18
C VAL A 16 5.79 -2.89 -12.28
N ARG A 17 7.06 -2.52 -12.10
CA ARG A 17 8.12 -2.87 -13.06
C ARG A 17 8.39 -4.37 -13.01
N ALA A 18 8.74 -4.97 -14.15
CA ALA A 18 9.16 -6.36 -14.19
C ALA A 18 10.39 -6.58 -13.27
N GLY A 19 10.30 -7.57 -12.40
CA GLY A 19 11.35 -7.90 -11.42
C GLY A 19 11.26 -7.17 -10.09
N ASP A 20 10.37 -6.17 -9.95
CA ASP A 20 10.09 -5.58 -8.64
C ASP A 20 9.25 -6.54 -7.79
N ALA A 21 9.61 -6.64 -6.50
CA ALA A 21 8.89 -7.44 -5.53
C ALA A 21 8.24 -6.55 -4.47
N TYR A 22 7.02 -6.90 -4.08
CA TYR A 22 6.27 -6.25 -3.00
C TYR A 22 5.93 -7.26 -1.93
N SER A 23 6.15 -6.88 -0.68
CA SER A 23 5.63 -7.59 0.48
C SER A 23 4.28 -7.00 0.88
N VAL A 24 3.27 -7.84 0.99
CA VAL A 24 1.93 -7.46 1.45
C VAL A 24 1.62 -8.24 2.71
N VAL A 25 1.70 -7.57 3.85
CA VAL A 25 1.50 -8.18 5.16
C VAL A 25 0.15 -7.78 5.72
N ARG A 26 -0.68 -8.77 6.02
CA ARG A 26 -1.96 -8.57 6.70
C ARG A 26 -1.74 -8.54 8.22
N SER A 27 -2.37 -7.59 8.91
CA SER A 27 -2.35 -7.57 10.38
C SER A 27 -3.05 -8.78 10.99
N GLU A 28 -2.66 -9.12 12.22
CA GLU A 28 -3.25 -10.24 12.98
C GLU A 28 -4.77 -10.07 13.17
N ASP A 29 -5.21 -8.86 13.50
CA ASP A 29 -6.63 -8.50 13.63
C ASP A 29 -7.37 -8.44 12.27
N GLY A 30 -6.63 -8.57 11.17
CA GLY A 30 -7.13 -8.58 9.79
C GLY A 30 -7.66 -7.25 9.27
N ARG A 31 -7.48 -6.15 10.02
CA ARG A 31 -8.03 -4.83 9.72
C ARG A 31 -7.08 -3.93 8.92
N TRP A 32 -5.83 -4.35 8.75
CA TRP A 32 -4.82 -3.57 8.06
C TRP A 32 -4.02 -4.44 7.10
N TYR A 33 -3.60 -3.83 6.00
CA TYR A 33 -2.55 -4.34 5.14
C TYR A 33 -1.41 -3.34 5.11
N THR A 34 -0.19 -3.86 5.15
CA THR A 34 1.03 -3.09 4.95
C THR A 34 1.70 -3.58 3.69
N VAL A 35 1.82 -2.69 2.71
CA VAL A 35 2.52 -2.92 1.45
C VAL A 35 3.91 -2.30 1.57
N THR A 36 4.95 -3.08 1.31
CA THR A 36 6.33 -2.62 1.30
C THR A 36 6.99 -3.01 -0.02
N GLY A 37 7.59 -2.05 -0.72
CA GLY A 37 8.29 -2.29 -1.98
C GLY A 37 8.82 -1.01 -2.62
N PRO A 38 9.47 -1.06 -3.79
CA PRO A 38 9.99 0.12 -4.45
C PRO A 38 8.88 0.93 -5.13
N CYS A 39 9.03 2.24 -5.23
CA CYS A 39 8.24 3.05 -6.16
C CYS A 39 8.64 2.70 -7.62
N PRO A 40 7.67 2.44 -8.52
CA PRO A 40 7.96 2.23 -9.94
C PRO A 40 8.50 3.46 -10.66
N THR A 41 8.51 4.63 -10.02
CA THR A 41 9.01 5.87 -10.61
C THR A 41 10.31 6.29 -9.95
N CYS A 42 10.28 6.79 -8.71
CA CYS A 42 11.48 7.32 -8.02
C CYS A 42 12.31 6.26 -7.27
N ARG A 43 11.95 4.97 -7.36
CA ARG A 43 12.67 3.82 -6.77
C ARG A 43 12.78 3.77 -5.25
N ALA A 44 12.44 4.83 -4.53
CA ALA A 44 12.43 4.80 -3.06
C ALA A 44 11.50 3.70 -2.53
N THR A 45 11.91 3.07 -1.44
CA THR A 45 11.08 2.11 -0.73
C THR A 45 9.88 2.84 -0.13
N VAL A 46 8.68 2.38 -0.47
CA VAL A 46 7.44 2.83 0.13
C VAL A 46 6.96 1.82 1.18
N VAL A 47 6.34 2.34 2.24
CA VAL A 47 5.60 1.58 3.23
C VAL A 47 4.20 2.16 3.29
N PHE A 48 3.24 1.50 2.66
CA PHE A 48 1.87 1.98 2.52
C PHE A 48 0.94 1.13 3.38
N ARG A 49 0.20 1.77 4.29
CA ARG A 49 -0.71 1.09 5.21
C ARG A 49 -2.15 1.46 4.91
N VAL A 50 -2.96 0.46 4.57
CA VAL A 50 -4.37 0.63 4.26
C VAL A 50 -5.24 -0.14 5.25
N ALA A 51 -6.34 0.49 5.69
CA ALA A 51 -7.34 -0.16 6.51
C ALA A 51 -8.33 -0.94 5.63
N TYR A 52 -8.77 -2.11 6.08
CA TYR A 52 -9.71 -2.95 5.34
C TYR A 52 -10.80 -3.53 6.26
N GLY A 53 -12.03 -3.57 5.73
CA GLY A 53 -13.22 -4.06 6.42
C GLY A 53 -13.94 -2.99 7.24
N VAL A 54 -14.91 -3.42 8.06
CA VAL A 54 -15.73 -2.52 8.88
C VAL A 54 -14.91 -2.03 10.09
N LEU A 55 -14.53 -0.75 10.09
CA LEU A 55 -13.76 -0.12 11.17
C LEU A 55 -14.63 0.44 12.31
N GLY A 56 -15.95 0.31 12.24
CA GLY A 56 -16.89 0.83 13.24
C GLY A 56 -17.18 -0.13 14.41
N PRO A 57 -17.71 0.38 15.55
CA PRO A 57 -18.18 -0.47 16.63
C PRO A 57 -19.29 -1.40 16.11
N PRO A 58 -19.25 -2.71 16.42
CA PRO A 58 -20.28 -3.62 15.97
C PRO A 58 -21.62 -3.15 16.55
N LYS A 59 -22.62 -2.92 15.69
CA LYS A 59 -24.00 -2.76 16.18
C LYS A 59 -24.31 -4.02 16.97
N ARG A 60 -24.48 -3.88 18.29
CA ARG A 60 -24.69 -4.96 19.26
C ARG A 60 -25.94 -5.75 18.90
N ARG A 61 -25.83 -6.72 17.98
CA ARG A 61 -26.76 -7.84 17.88
C ARG A 61 -26.13 -8.98 18.66
N ARG A 62 -26.84 -9.40 19.72
CA ARG A 62 -26.50 -10.52 20.60
C ARG A 62 -25.88 -11.68 19.82
N GLY A 63 -24.68 -12.10 20.20
CA GLY A 63 -24.15 -13.45 19.89
C GLY A 63 -23.07 -13.58 18.79
N GLY A 64 -22.73 -12.53 18.05
CA GLY A 64 -21.71 -12.65 16.99
C GLY A 64 -20.28 -12.56 17.51
N ARG A 65 -19.45 -13.57 17.24
CA ARG A 65 -17.99 -13.56 17.43
C ARG A 65 -17.37 -12.23 16.93
N ARG A 66 -16.23 -11.84 17.51
CA ARG A 66 -15.37 -10.78 16.97
C ARG A 66 -14.97 -11.16 15.54
N ASN A 67 -15.76 -10.75 14.55
CA ASN A 67 -15.50 -11.12 13.15
C ASN A 67 -14.32 -10.30 12.64
N ARG A 68 -13.14 -10.92 12.63
CA ARG A 68 -12.02 -10.52 11.78
C ARG A 68 -12.57 -10.34 10.36
N PRO A 69 -12.24 -9.24 9.64
CA PRO A 69 -12.67 -9.09 8.25
C PRO A 69 -12.24 -10.31 7.42
N GLU A 70 -12.92 -10.59 6.32
CA GLU A 70 -12.39 -11.54 5.34
C GLU A 70 -11.06 -11.02 4.75
N PRO A 71 -10.19 -11.86 4.18
CA PRO A 71 -9.05 -11.37 3.43
C PRO A 71 -9.48 -10.51 2.23
N LEU A 72 -8.74 -9.45 1.93
CA LEU A 72 -8.90 -8.67 0.71
C LEU A 72 -8.43 -9.53 -0.46
N THR A 73 -9.16 -9.49 -1.57
CA THR A 73 -8.77 -10.12 -2.84
C THR A 73 -8.55 -9.03 -3.88
N GLY A 74 -7.71 -9.30 -4.88
CA GLY A 74 -7.38 -8.34 -5.94
C GLY A 74 -6.12 -7.52 -5.62
N SER A 75 -6.21 -6.19 -5.72
CA SER A 75 -5.08 -5.27 -5.53
C SER A 75 -5.33 -4.23 -4.44
N ILE A 76 -4.24 -3.66 -3.94
CA ILE A 76 -4.22 -2.45 -3.12
C ILE A 76 -3.66 -1.32 -4.00
N PRO A 77 -4.40 -0.21 -4.19
CA PRO A 77 -3.85 0.97 -4.82
C PRO A 77 -2.84 1.62 -3.87
N VAL A 78 -1.62 1.83 -4.36
CA VAL A 78 -0.49 2.41 -3.63
C VAL A 78 -0.10 3.73 -4.28
N TYR A 79 0.04 4.76 -3.46
CA TYR A 79 0.58 6.06 -3.86
C TYR A 79 1.97 6.26 -3.27
N CYS A 80 2.86 6.94 -4.01
CA CYS A 80 4.22 7.22 -3.54
C CYS A 80 4.21 8.20 -2.34
N GLN A 81 4.65 7.73 -1.17
CA GLN A 81 4.84 8.54 0.04
C GLN A 81 6.30 8.43 0.55
N CYS A 82 7.28 8.62 -0.35
CA CYS A 82 8.70 8.39 -0.08
C CYS A 82 9.37 9.43 0.86
N GLY A 83 8.72 10.56 1.15
CA GLY A 83 9.25 11.63 2.01
C GLY A 83 10.27 12.55 1.33
N TYR A 84 10.74 12.24 0.13
CA TYR A 84 11.76 13.05 -0.57
C TYR A 84 11.13 14.32 -1.19
N PRO A 85 11.87 15.44 -1.22
CA PRO A 85 11.42 16.62 -1.94
C PRO A 85 11.44 16.36 -3.44
N HIS A 86 10.36 16.74 -4.11
CA HIS A 86 10.22 16.70 -5.57
C HIS A 86 9.99 18.11 -6.09
N ALA A 87 10.68 18.47 -7.18
CA ALA A 87 10.48 19.74 -7.86
C ALA A 87 9.01 19.86 -8.32
N GLU A 88 8.48 21.08 -8.30
CA GLU A 88 7.11 21.41 -8.74
C GLU A 88 5.96 20.79 -7.91
N ARG A 89 6.26 20.14 -6.77
CA ARG A 89 5.21 19.64 -5.86
C ARG A 89 4.38 20.81 -5.30
N PRO A 90 3.06 20.85 -5.52
CA PRO A 90 2.20 21.89 -4.96
C PRO A 90 2.20 21.85 -3.42
N PRO A 91 2.21 23.00 -2.73
CA PRO A 91 2.19 23.05 -1.26
C PRO A 91 0.91 22.43 -0.66
N GLU A 92 -0.18 22.42 -1.40
CA GLU A 92 -1.45 21.78 -1.05
C GLU A 92 -1.44 20.25 -1.20
N SER A 93 -0.42 19.66 -1.84
CA SER A 93 -0.31 18.21 -1.97
C SER A 93 -0.06 17.61 -0.58
N PRO A 94 -1.01 16.83 -0.03
CA PRO A 94 -0.92 16.31 1.33
C PRO A 94 0.16 15.23 1.45
N ASP A 95 0.52 14.61 0.31
CA ASP A 95 1.41 13.47 0.25
C ASP A 95 2.86 13.89 -0.05
N SER A 96 3.80 13.15 0.54
CA SER A 96 5.23 13.38 0.38
C SER A 96 5.84 12.36 -0.59
N GLY A 97 5.64 12.54 -1.89
CA GLY A 97 6.28 11.67 -2.89
C GLY A 97 6.18 12.17 -4.33
N CYS A 98 6.55 11.33 -5.29
CA CYS A 98 6.70 11.73 -6.69
C CYS A 98 5.38 11.83 -7.48
N GLY A 99 4.24 11.49 -6.88
CA GLY A 99 2.93 11.50 -7.56
C GLY A 99 2.52 10.20 -8.24
N ALA A 100 3.38 9.18 -8.25
CA ALA A 100 3.04 7.89 -8.85
C ALA A 100 1.96 7.12 -8.06
N LEU A 101 1.01 6.54 -8.78
CA LEU A 101 -0.06 5.64 -8.31
C LEU A 101 0.04 4.29 -9.04
N TRP A 102 -0.02 3.16 -8.34
CA TRP A 102 0.00 1.82 -8.95
C TRP A 102 -0.74 0.79 -8.10
N ASP A 103 -1.11 -0.33 -8.71
CA ASP A 103 -1.75 -1.46 -8.03
C ASP A 103 -0.74 -2.52 -7.58
N VAL A 104 -0.85 -2.97 -6.34
CA VAL A 104 -0.09 -4.12 -5.81
C VAL A 104 -1.02 -5.27 -5.50
N SER A 105 -0.79 -6.43 -6.09
CA SER A 105 -1.59 -7.63 -5.87
C SER A 105 -1.52 -8.10 -4.41
N VAL A 106 -2.67 -8.46 -3.84
CA VAL A 106 -2.74 -9.11 -2.53
C VAL A 106 -2.53 -10.61 -2.73
N PRO A 107 -1.53 -11.23 -2.06
CA PRO A 107 -1.30 -12.65 -2.19
C PRO A 107 -2.52 -13.42 -1.67
N THR A 108 -2.96 -14.43 -2.43
CA THR A 108 -4.02 -15.33 -1.96
C THR A 108 -3.49 -16.18 -0.79
N PRO A 109 -4.37 -16.58 0.16
CA PRO A 109 -3.95 -17.33 1.35
C PRO A 109 -3.16 -18.63 1.06
N GLU A 110 -3.33 -19.24 -0.12
CA GLU A 110 -2.58 -20.43 -0.52
C GLU A 110 -1.10 -20.14 -0.85
N GLN A 111 -0.74 -18.89 -1.12
CA GLN A 111 0.62 -18.50 -1.52
C GLN A 111 1.53 -18.09 -0.35
N GLY A 112 1.04 -18.15 0.89
CA GLY A 112 1.80 -17.78 2.10
C GLY A 112 2.43 -18.96 2.87
N ALA A 113 2.28 -20.20 2.40
CA ALA A 113 2.65 -21.41 3.15
C ALA A 113 3.93 -22.13 2.64
N THR A 114 4.75 -21.48 1.83
CA THR A 114 6.04 -22.04 1.39
C THR A 114 7.18 -21.06 1.69
N SER A 115 7.72 -21.18 2.90
CA SER A 115 9.10 -20.83 3.25
C SER A 115 9.48 -21.58 4.52
#